data_AF-A0A947AR91-F1
#
_entry.id   AF-A0A947AR91-F1
#
_cell.length_a   1.000
_cell.length_b   1.000
_cell.length_c   1.000
_cell.angle_alpha   90.00
_cell.angle_beta   90.00
_cell.angle_gamma   90.00
#
_symmetry.space_group_name_H-M   'P 1'
#
loop_
_entity.id
_entity.type
_entity.pdbx_description
1 polymer ?
#
loop_
_entity_poly.entity_id
_entity_poly.type
_entity_poly.pdbx_seq_one_letter_code
_entity_poly.pdbx_strand_id
1 'polypeptide(L)'
;MKIGYGARVGGLIFILLLVVILGGCGFKTEPVPPESVVPRAIDDLRYTIDESGVRLTWSYPVKTIKGTEIVDVSSYDVYRAVVPLDKICESCPIPFGDPIEIPGGVTSVEGKRRDAEYRTALLRSGHKYFFKVRSRTSWWANSGDSNIISFVWHIPTNAPTDVVATADDSRITLNWKAVATLVDGRAVAEDVSYQVLRSEGGKDFQLLGEPVKQTQFVDSRVINGQKYFYKVQSQRSFKGHVVNGGISDVITAAPIDKTPPLPPAGVTAVETSSGIKVFWDRSDDTDVAGYRIYRRLADKKVPTLLGEVSSTYTLFVDANVPEDIRVYYSVTAFDRSKPANESDQSREVTIR
;
A
#
# COMPACT_ATOMS: atom_id res chain seq x y z
N MET A 1 -49.15 91.39 -15.35
CA MET A 1 -48.33 90.95 -16.49
C MET A 1 -47.56 89.70 -16.06
N LYS A 2 -47.88 88.56 -16.71
CA LYS A 2 -47.22 87.25 -16.80
C LYS A 2 -46.66 86.54 -15.54
N ILE A 3 -47.36 85.46 -15.20
CA ILE A 3 -46.93 84.29 -14.42
C ILE A 3 -45.88 83.49 -15.23
N GLY A 4 -44.87 82.93 -14.57
CA GLY A 4 -43.93 81.98 -15.16
C GLY A 4 -43.49 80.93 -14.14
N TYR A 5 -44.11 79.76 -14.21
CA TYR A 5 -43.83 78.54 -13.45
C TYR A 5 -42.38 78.07 -13.65
N GLY A 6 -41.47 78.48 -12.78
CA GLY A 6 -40.13 77.90 -12.65
C GLY A 6 -40.08 76.92 -11.49
N ALA A 7 -39.35 75.81 -11.65
CA ALA A 7 -38.94 74.90 -10.58
C ALA A 7 -39.93 73.82 -10.07
N ARG A 8 -40.74 73.20 -10.94
CA ARG A 8 -41.36 71.89 -10.61
C ARG A 8 -41.06 70.73 -11.57
N VAL A 9 -40.33 70.96 -12.66
CA VAL A 9 -40.06 69.91 -13.67
C VAL A 9 -38.67 69.28 -13.54
N GLY A 10 -37.67 70.01 -13.02
CA GLY A 10 -36.29 69.50 -12.90
C GLY A 10 -36.09 68.45 -11.79
N GLY A 11 -36.74 68.62 -10.63
CA GLY A 11 -36.61 67.68 -9.50
C GLY A 11 -37.29 66.33 -9.75
N LEU A 12 -38.42 66.32 -10.46
CA LEU A 12 -39.13 65.08 -10.80
C LEU A 12 -38.39 64.25 -11.85
N ILE A 13 -37.72 64.89 -12.82
CA ILE A 13 -36.92 64.19 -13.84
C ILE A 13 -35.63 63.61 -13.24
N PHE A 14 -34.99 64.31 -12.30
CA PHE A 14 -33.78 63.82 -11.63
C PHE A 14 -34.05 62.66 -10.66
N ILE A 15 -35.21 62.68 -9.97
CA ILE A 15 -35.64 61.57 -9.11
C ILE A 15 -36.08 60.35 -9.95
N LEU A 16 -36.74 60.55 -11.10
CA LEU A 16 -37.08 59.45 -12.02
C LEU A 16 -35.83 58.79 -12.64
N LEU A 17 -34.78 59.55 -12.96
CA LEU A 17 -33.52 59.00 -13.46
C LEU A 17 -32.75 58.19 -12.41
N LEU A 18 -32.81 58.59 -11.13
CA LEU A 18 -32.16 57.87 -10.03
C LEU A 18 -32.86 56.55 -9.68
N VAL A 19 -34.18 56.44 -9.88
CA VAL A 19 -34.93 55.18 -9.69
C VAL A 19 -34.65 54.16 -10.81
N VAL A 20 -34.34 54.62 -12.02
CA VAL A 20 -33.98 53.73 -13.15
C VAL A 20 -32.57 53.14 -13.00
N ILE A 21 -31.64 53.81 -12.30
CA ILE A 21 -30.27 53.31 -12.06
C ILE A 21 -30.22 52.30 -10.89
N LEU A 22 -31.23 52.26 -10.02
CA LEU A 22 -31.37 51.21 -8.99
C LEU A 22 -32.08 49.95 -9.49
N GLY A 23 -32.56 49.95 -10.75
CA GLY A 23 -33.04 48.77 -11.47
C GLY A 23 -31.92 47.87 -11.96
N GLY A 24 -30.89 47.64 -11.13
CA GLY A 24 -29.92 46.59 -11.38
C GLY A 24 -30.63 45.24 -11.27
N CYS A 25 -31.00 44.64 -12.39
CA CYS A 25 -31.48 43.27 -12.46
C CYS A 25 -30.39 42.32 -11.95
N GLY A 26 -30.34 42.11 -10.63
CA GLY A 26 -29.75 40.90 -10.10
C GLY A 26 -30.54 39.73 -10.67
N PHE A 27 -29.92 38.97 -11.59
CA PHE A 27 -30.50 37.72 -12.07
C PHE A 27 -30.78 36.84 -10.86
N LYS A 28 -32.06 36.70 -10.48
CA LYS A 28 -32.51 35.67 -9.54
C LYS A 28 -32.45 34.36 -10.31
N THR A 29 -31.26 33.77 -10.37
CA THR A 29 -31.13 32.38 -10.79
C THR A 29 -31.90 31.50 -9.81
N GLU A 30 -32.36 30.34 -10.25
CA GLU A 30 -33.03 29.39 -9.37
C GLU A 30 -32.16 29.12 -8.12
N PRO A 31 -32.76 29.00 -6.92
CA PRO A 31 -32.02 28.67 -5.72
C PRO A 31 -31.25 27.37 -5.96
N VAL A 32 -29.92 27.44 -5.90
CA VAL A 32 -29.08 26.25 -6.01
C VAL A 32 -29.38 25.36 -4.81
N PRO A 33 -29.92 24.14 -5.00
CA PRO A 33 -30.22 23.27 -3.87
C PRO A 33 -28.93 23.01 -3.07
N PRO A 34 -28.93 23.09 -1.73
CA PRO A 34 -27.73 22.82 -0.93
C PRO A 34 -27.03 21.53 -1.30
N GLU A 35 -27.81 20.50 -1.60
CA GLU A 35 -27.31 19.17 -1.96
C GLU A 35 -26.55 19.10 -3.29
N SER A 36 -26.68 20.12 -4.15
CA SER A 36 -25.99 20.21 -5.43
C SER A 36 -24.58 20.82 -5.33
N VAL A 37 -24.24 21.38 -4.17
CA VAL A 37 -22.93 22.01 -3.89
C VAL A 37 -22.23 21.43 -2.67
N VAL A 38 -22.97 20.75 -1.78
CA VAL A 38 -22.43 20.10 -0.57
C VAL A 38 -21.54 18.91 -0.95
N PRO A 39 -20.25 18.92 -0.57
CA PRO A 39 -19.35 17.79 -0.81
C PRO A 39 -19.77 16.54 -0.05
N ARG A 40 -19.42 15.36 -0.59
CA ARG A 40 -19.45 14.14 0.21
C ARG A 40 -18.51 14.25 1.40
N ALA A 41 -18.91 13.63 2.50
CA ALA A 41 -18.04 13.49 3.66
C ALA A 41 -16.76 12.73 3.27
N ILE A 42 -15.65 13.11 3.90
CA ILE A 42 -14.37 12.43 3.78
C ILE A 42 -14.48 11.11 4.55
N ASP A 43 -14.16 9.99 3.93
CA ASP A 43 -14.22 8.66 4.55
C ASP A 43 -12.84 8.02 4.76
N ASP A 44 -11.78 8.68 4.26
CA ASP A 44 -10.40 8.18 4.24
C ASP A 44 -9.44 8.99 5.13
N LEU A 45 -9.96 9.71 6.14
CA LEU A 45 -9.12 10.45 7.08
C LEU A 45 -8.22 9.47 7.85
N ARG A 46 -6.91 9.69 7.75
CA ARG A 46 -5.86 8.86 8.36
C ARG A 46 -4.80 9.73 9.03
N TYR A 47 -3.98 9.13 9.88
CA TYR A 47 -2.89 9.83 10.55
C TYR A 47 -1.61 9.01 10.57
N THR A 48 -0.49 9.73 10.68
CA THR A 48 0.82 9.18 11.01
C THR A 48 1.41 10.00 12.16
N ILE A 49 2.13 9.32 13.05
CA ILE A 49 2.88 9.97 14.14
C ILE A 49 4.35 9.85 13.78
N ASP A 50 5.06 10.97 13.90
CA ASP A 50 6.51 11.03 13.80
C ASP A 50 7.06 11.92 14.92
N GLU A 51 8.37 12.11 14.92
CA GLU A 51 9.09 12.95 15.90
C GLU A 51 8.64 14.44 15.91
N SER A 52 7.99 14.92 14.85
CA SER A 52 7.50 16.30 14.74
C SER A 52 6.06 16.49 15.25
N GLY A 53 5.34 15.40 15.55
CA GLY A 53 3.96 15.44 16.03
C GLY A 53 3.05 14.48 15.27
N VAL A 54 1.85 14.94 14.92
CA VAL A 54 0.90 14.17 14.12
C VAL A 54 0.68 14.85 12.77
N ARG A 55 0.64 14.02 11.73
CA ARG A 55 0.28 14.39 10.36
C ARG A 55 -1.00 13.69 9.98
N LEU A 56 -2.02 14.47 9.65
CA LEU A 56 -3.32 14.01 9.16
C LEU A 56 -3.33 14.11 7.63
N THR A 57 -3.88 13.10 6.96
CA THR A 57 -4.06 13.10 5.50
C THR A 57 -5.43 12.56 5.11
N TRP A 58 -5.97 13.08 4.00
CA TRP A 58 -7.23 12.65 3.40
C TRP A 58 -7.32 13.11 1.94
N SER A 59 -8.17 12.49 1.14
CA SER A 59 -8.34 12.85 -0.26
C SER A 59 -9.36 13.98 -0.49
N TYR A 60 -9.06 14.92 -1.40
CA TYR A 60 -9.96 16.03 -1.74
C TYR A 60 -11.31 15.51 -2.25
N PRO A 61 -12.48 15.94 -1.74
CA PRO A 61 -13.75 15.47 -2.27
C PRO A 61 -13.94 15.91 -3.72
N VAL A 62 -14.23 14.95 -4.61
CA VAL A 62 -14.44 15.21 -6.05
C VAL A 62 -15.90 15.17 -6.46
N LYS A 63 -16.82 14.83 -5.53
CA LYS A 63 -18.24 14.71 -5.78
C LYS A 63 -19.08 15.28 -4.65
N THR A 64 -20.25 15.80 -4.99
CA THR A 64 -21.29 16.20 -4.03
C THR A 64 -22.06 14.99 -3.53
N ILE A 65 -22.94 15.21 -2.55
CA ILE A 65 -23.86 14.18 -2.06
C ILE A 65 -24.79 13.64 -3.16
N LYS A 66 -25.12 14.43 -4.19
CA LYS A 66 -25.85 13.97 -5.39
C LYS A 66 -24.98 13.36 -6.48
N GLY A 67 -23.66 13.33 -6.28
CA GLY A 67 -22.72 12.75 -7.23
C GLY A 67 -22.27 13.69 -8.36
N THR A 68 -22.69 14.97 -8.34
CA THR A 68 -22.15 15.99 -9.26
C THR A 68 -20.69 16.26 -8.94
N GLU A 69 -19.90 16.56 -9.97
CA GLU A 69 -18.45 16.78 -9.81
C GLU A 69 -18.13 18.08 -9.08
N ILE A 70 -17.04 18.06 -8.32
CA ILE A 70 -16.48 19.21 -7.59
C ILE A 70 -15.06 19.40 -8.08
N VAL A 71 -14.78 20.58 -8.62
CA VAL A 71 -13.46 20.95 -9.14
C VAL A 71 -12.63 21.76 -8.15
N ASP A 72 -13.28 22.35 -7.14
CA ASP A 72 -12.64 23.21 -6.14
C ASP A 72 -13.29 23.07 -4.76
N VAL A 73 -12.48 23.12 -3.72
CA VAL A 73 -12.90 23.15 -2.31
C VAL A 73 -12.38 24.45 -1.71
N SER A 74 -13.23 25.26 -1.10
CA SER A 74 -12.79 26.54 -0.50
C SER A 74 -11.89 26.34 0.72
N SER A 75 -12.30 25.49 1.66
CA SER A 75 -11.55 25.22 2.89
C SER A 75 -11.95 23.90 3.55
N TYR A 76 -11.18 23.50 4.55
CA TYR A 76 -11.50 22.39 5.44
C TYR A 76 -11.55 22.87 6.89
N ASP A 77 -12.53 22.38 7.63
CA ASP A 77 -12.64 22.57 9.08
C ASP A 77 -12.08 21.34 9.79
N VAL A 78 -10.90 21.49 10.41
CA VAL A 78 -10.27 20.43 11.20
C VAL A 78 -10.68 20.57 12.66
N TYR A 79 -11.53 19.66 13.13
CA TYR A 79 -11.98 19.62 14.52
C TYR A 79 -11.01 18.77 15.36
N ARG A 80 -10.71 19.25 16.56
CA ARG A 80 -9.84 18.57 17.53
C ARG A 80 -10.51 18.49 18.90
N ALA A 81 -10.53 17.29 19.48
CA ALA A 81 -10.82 17.09 20.90
C ALA A 81 -9.57 16.56 21.61
N VAL A 82 -9.33 17.01 22.84
CA VAL A 82 -8.19 16.58 23.66
C VAL A 82 -8.69 16.19 25.05
N VAL A 83 -8.60 14.91 25.38
CA VAL A 83 -9.16 14.35 26.61
C VAL A 83 -8.04 13.74 27.46
N PRO A 84 -7.85 14.15 28.72
CA PRO A 84 -6.93 13.47 29.64
C PRO A 84 -7.28 11.99 29.79
N LEU A 85 -6.29 11.09 29.82
CA LEU A 85 -6.55 9.64 29.87
C LEU A 85 -7.41 9.20 31.07
N ASP A 86 -7.27 9.86 32.21
CA ASP A 86 -8.03 9.60 33.44
C ASP A 86 -9.48 10.12 33.40
N LYS A 87 -9.84 10.87 32.35
CA LYS A 87 -11.18 11.42 32.12
C LYS A 87 -11.89 10.77 30.93
N ILE A 88 -11.29 9.74 30.31
CA ILE A 88 -11.90 9.05 29.18
C ILE A 88 -13.04 8.14 29.67
N CYS A 89 -14.17 8.23 28.99
CA CYS A 89 -15.31 7.34 29.13
C CYS A 89 -15.82 6.95 27.75
N GLU A 90 -16.17 5.67 27.57
CA GLU A 90 -16.52 5.11 26.25
C GLU A 90 -17.84 5.65 25.70
N SER A 91 -18.79 5.98 26.58
CA SER A 91 -20.13 6.46 26.20
C SER A 91 -20.26 7.98 26.19
N CYS A 92 -19.20 8.72 26.49
CA CYS A 92 -19.26 10.17 26.59
C CYS A 92 -19.17 10.84 25.21
N PRO A 93 -19.95 11.91 24.96
CA PRO A 93 -19.77 12.72 23.77
C PRO A 93 -18.34 13.25 23.67
N ILE A 94 -17.72 13.13 22.49
CA ILE A 94 -16.37 13.63 22.25
C ILE A 94 -16.42 15.18 22.25
N PRO A 95 -15.68 15.86 23.15
CA PRO A 95 -15.75 17.31 23.28
C PRO A 95 -14.86 18.00 22.23
N PHE A 96 -15.30 18.00 20.98
CA PHE A 96 -14.64 18.76 19.92
C PHE A 96 -14.70 20.26 20.22
N GLY A 97 -13.55 20.92 20.19
CA GLY A 97 -13.47 22.38 20.27
C GLY A 97 -13.74 23.04 18.91
N ASP A 98 -13.51 24.36 18.86
CA ASP A 98 -13.63 25.13 17.62
C ASP A 98 -12.70 24.58 16.53
N PRO A 99 -13.16 24.53 15.27
CA PRO A 99 -12.37 24.00 14.18
C PRO A 99 -11.23 24.95 13.81
N ILE A 100 -10.16 24.36 13.30
CA ILE A 100 -9.08 25.08 12.63
C ILE A 100 -9.39 25.04 11.14
N GLU A 101 -9.64 26.21 10.55
CA GLU A 101 -9.85 26.32 9.11
C GLU A 101 -8.52 26.24 8.37
N ILE A 102 -8.44 25.39 7.36
CA ILE A 102 -7.30 25.30 6.46
C ILE A 102 -7.74 25.54 5.02
N PRO A 103 -6.95 26.28 4.21
CA PRO A 103 -7.30 26.55 2.81
C PRO A 103 -7.44 25.27 1.99
N GLY A 104 -8.41 25.26 1.08
CA GLY A 104 -8.60 24.19 0.11
C GLY A 104 -7.87 24.47 -1.21
N GLY A 105 -8.57 24.29 -2.31
CA GLY A 105 -8.14 24.55 -3.68
C GLY A 105 -8.67 23.49 -4.65
N VAL A 106 -8.10 23.48 -5.85
CA VAL A 106 -8.50 22.56 -6.92
C VAL A 106 -8.39 21.11 -6.46
N THR A 107 -9.40 20.29 -6.79
CA THR A 107 -9.53 18.91 -6.31
C THR A 107 -8.62 17.94 -7.05
N SER A 108 -8.24 18.27 -8.28
CA SER A 108 -7.39 17.44 -9.14
C SER A 108 -6.41 18.28 -9.96
N VAL A 109 -5.21 17.75 -10.21
CA VAL A 109 -4.20 18.33 -11.10
C VAL A 109 -3.77 17.25 -12.08
N GLU A 110 -3.77 17.56 -13.38
CA GLU A 110 -3.45 16.60 -14.46
C GLU A 110 -4.31 15.31 -14.38
N GLY A 111 -5.60 15.46 -14.02
CA GLY A 111 -6.53 14.34 -13.88
C GLY A 111 -6.31 13.46 -12.64
N LYS A 112 -5.34 13.78 -11.78
CA LYS A 112 -5.12 13.06 -10.51
C LYS A 112 -5.74 13.82 -9.35
N ARG A 113 -6.56 13.11 -8.58
CA ARG A 113 -7.14 13.59 -7.32
C ARG A 113 -6.02 13.95 -6.34
N ARG A 114 -6.16 15.10 -5.69
CA ARG A 114 -5.20 15.58 -4.68
C ARG A 114 -5.52 15.03 -3.29
N ASP A 115 -4.50 14.99 -2.45
CA ASP A 115 -4.62 14.79 -1.01
C ASP A 115 -4.39 16.10 -0.27
N ALA A 116 -5.12 16.30 0.82
CA ALA A 116 -4.93 17.37 1.78
C ALA A 116 -4.13 16.85 2.98
N GLU A 117 -3.41 17.76 3.63
CA GLU A 117 -2.56 17.45 4.76
C GLU A 117 -2.71 18.52 5.86
N TYR A 118 -2.72 18.08 7.11
CA TYR A 118 -2.64 18.96 8.27
C TYR A 118 -1.62 18.42 9.28
N ARG A 119 -0.74 19.30 9.78
CA ARG A 119 0.26 18.95 10.81
C ARG A 119 0.01 19.71 12.09
N THR A 120 0.15 19.02 13.21
CA THR A 120 0.15 19.66 14.52
C THR A 120 1.17 19.01 15.44
N ALA A 121 1.85 19.86 16.21
CA ALA A 121 2.92 19.51 17.13
C ALA A 121 2.51 19.85 18.58
N LEU A 122 3.45 19.74 19.53
CA LEU A 122 3.27 20.13 20.93
C LEU A 122 2.08 19.43 21.62
N LEU A 123 1.87 18.17 21.28
CA LEU A 123 0.81 17.35 21.85
C LEU A 123 1.12 17.05 23.33
N ARG A 124 0.07 17.09 24.16
CA ARG A 124 0.15 16.91 25.61
C ARG A 124 0.23 15.43 25.92
N SER A 125 1.32 15.04 26.55
CA SER A 125 1.54 13.69 27.06
C SER A 125 0.40 13.24 27.97
N GLY A 126 -0.02 11.97 27.87
CA GLY A 126 -1.08 11.40 28.70
C GLY A 126 -2.49 11.86 28.33
N HIS A 127 -2.71 12.25 27.07
CA HIS A 127 -4.03 12.63 26.55
C HIS A 127 -4.40 11.78 25.32
N LYS A 128 -5.68 11.52 25.13
CA LYS A 128 -6.23 10.98 23.89
C LYS A 128 -6.74 12.14 23.02
N TYR A 129 -6.37 12.09 21.76
CA TYR A 129 -6.74 13.03 20.74
C TYR A 129 -7.79 12.41 19.83
N PHE A 130 -8.78 13.21 19.44
CA PHE A 130 -9.76 12.85 18.42
C PHE A 130 -9.76 13.92 17.34
N PHE A 131 -9.82 13.50 16.07
CA PHE A 131 -9.93 14.40 14.94
C PHE A 131 -11.04 13.96 14.00
N LYS A 132 -11.70 14.95 13.42
CA LYS A 132 -12.58 14.81 12.26
C LYS A 132 -12.44 16.04 11.38
N VAL A 133 -12.72 15.90 10.10
CA VAL A 133 -12.62 16.95 9.11
C VAL A 133 -13.96 17.14 8.41
N ARG A 134 -14.31 18.41 8.14
CA ARG A 134 -15.36 18.75 7.17
C ARG A 134 -14.76 19.54 6.03
N SER A 135 -15.32 19.40 4.84
CA SER A 135 -14.94 20.17 3.66
C SER A 135 -16.01 21.21 3.33
N ARG A 136 -15.59 22.34 2.78
CA ARG A 136 -16.47 23.46 2.42
C ARG A 136 -16.25 23.83 0.96
N THR A 137 -17.30 23.89 0.15
CA THR A 137 -17.24 24.50 -1.20
C THR A 137 -17.66 25.97 -1.19
N SER A 138 -18.41 26.39 -0.16
CA SER A 138 -18.82 27.78 0.07
C SER A 138 -19.23 27.97 1.54
N TRP A 139 -19.50 29.22 1.94
CA TRP A 139 -19.87 29.59 3.32
C TRP A 139 -21.02 28.76 3.91
N TRP A 140 -21.96 28.29 3.07
CA TRP A 140 -23.17 27.54 3.47
C TRP A 140 -23.17 26.06 3.03
N ALA A 141 -22.11 25.59 2.36
CA ALA A 141 -22.05 24.27 1.74
C ALA A 141 -20.97 23.39 2.40
N ASN A 142 -21.30 22.85 3.57
CA ASN A 142 -20.41 22.03 4.37
C ASN A 142 -20.74 20.55 4.20
N SER A 143 -19.72 19.71 4.07
CA SER A 143 -19.90 18.27 4.12
C SER A 143 -20.37 17.80 5.50
N GLY A 144 -20.85 16.56 5.55
CA GLY A 144 -20.93 15.82 6.80
C GLY A 144 -19.55 15.62 7.46
N ASP A 145 -19.57 15.15 8.70
CA ASP A 145 -18.36 14.75 9.43
C ASP A 145 -17.62 13.63 8.70
N SER A 146 -16.29 13.69 8.70
CA SER A 146 -15.48 12.54 8.30
C SER A 146 -15.60 11.36 9.27
N ASN A 147 -15.01 10.22 8.90
CA ASN A 147 -14.63 9.22 9.89
C ASN A 147 -13.77 9.87 11.00
N ILE A 148 -13.97 9.45 12.25
CA ILE A 148 -13.21 9.97 13.40
C ILE A 148 -11.97 9.11 13.58
N ILE A 149 -10.80 9.75 13.61
CA ILE A 149 -9.56 9.10 14.04
C ILE A 149 -9.27 9.46 15.49
N SER A 150 -8.62 8.55 16.22
CA SER A 150 -8.16 8.83 17.57
C SER A 150 -6.86 8.11 17.90
N PHE A 151 -6.08 8.72 18.78
CA PHE A 151 -4.82 8.15 19.26
C PHE A 151 -4.46 8.71 20.63
N VAL A 152 -3.71 7.93 21.41
CA VAL A 152 -3.12 8.40 22.67
C VAL A 152 -1.77 9.01 22.36
N TRP A 153 -1.57 10.24 22.83
CA TRP A 153 -0.26 10.87 22.80
C TRP A 153 0.46 10.65 24.12
N HIS A 154 1.58 9.94 24.04
CA HIS A 154 2.61 9.89 25.04
C HIS A 154 3.94 9.86 24.29
N ILE A 155 5.05 10.18 24.94
CA ILE A 155 6.32 10.43 24.25
C ILE A 155 6.69 9.19 23.42
N PRO A 156 6.75 9.27 22.09
CA PRO A 156 6.87 8.08 21.26
C PRO A 156 8.26 7.44 21.40
N THR A 157 8.33 6.14 21.12
CA THR A 157 9.59 5.41 20.92
C THR A 157 10.23 5.82 19.60
N ASN A 158 11.56 5.71 19.49
CA ASN A 158 12.23 5.90 18.20
C ASN A 158 11.83 4.82 17.19
N ALA A 159 12.12 5.08 15.91
CA ALA A 159 11.93 4.10 14.85
C ALA A 159 12.87 2.89 15.05
N PRO A 160 12.43 1.67 14.71
CA PRO A 160 13.34 0.53 14.60
C PRO A 160 14.42 0.80 13.56
N THR A 161 15.68 0.55 13.92
CA THR A 161 16.84 0.68 13.03
C THR A 161 17.34 -0.69 12.59
N ASP A 162 18.27 -0.69 11.61
CA ASP A 162 18.91 -1.90 11.10
C ASP A 162 17.88 -2.94 10.61
N VAL A 163 16.81 -2.46 9.98
CA VAL A 163 15.76 -3.34 9.44
C VAL A 163 16.29 -4.04 8.20
N VAL A 164 16.37 -5.36 8.26
CA VAL A 164 16.82 -6.22 7.17
C VAL A 164 15.68 -7.14 6.76
N ALA A 165 15.44 -7.23 5.45
CA ALA A 165 14.50 -8.18 4.86
C ALA A 165 15.27 -9.27 4.11
N THR A 166 15.21 -10.50 4.60
CA THR A 166 15.85 -11.65 3.97
C THR A 166 14.80 -12.47 3.22
N ALA A 167 14.96 -12.54 1.90
CA ALA A 167 14.14 -13.36 1.02
C ALA A 167 14.54 -14.84 1.09
N ASP A 168 13.53 -15.69 1.10
CA ASP A 168 13.65 -17.14 1.01
C ASP A 168 12.52 -17.69 0.15
N ASP A 169 12.45 -19.02 -0.01
CA ASP A 169 11.38 -19.64 -0.78
C ASP A 169 10.01 -19.42 -0.12
N SER A 170 9.14 -18.72 -0.85
CA SER A 170 7.77 -18.39 -0.45
C SER A 170 7.69 -17.71 0.93
N ARG A 171 8.78 -17.00 1.30
CA ARG A 171 8.95 -16.44 2.64
C ARG A 171 9.86 -15.22 2.62
N ILE A 172 9.52 -14.22 3.44
CA ILE A 172 10.42 -13.11 3.78
C ILE A 172 10.54 -13.04 5.30
N THR A 173 11.77 -13.00 5.80
CA THR A 173 12.06 -12.80 7.23
C THR A 173 12.59 -11.39 7.43
N LEU A 174 11.86 -10.60 8.23
CA LEU A 174 12.27 -9.28 8.67
C LEU A 174 12.97 -9.40 10.02
N ASN A 175 14.13 -8.76 10.18
CA ASN A 175 14.84 -8.62 11.44
C ASN A 175 15.18 -7.15 11.66
N TRP A 176 15.22 -6.70 12.91
CA TRP A 176 15.58 -5.32 13.26
C TRP A 176 16.22 -5.25 14.64
N LYS A 177 16.77 -4.08 14.99
CA LYS A 177 17.31 -3.83 16.32
C LYS A 177 16.22 -3.45 17.31
N ALA A 178 16.31 -3.95 18.55
CA ALA A 178 15.41 -3.56 19.63
C ALA A 178 15.47 -2.04 19.87
N VAL A 179 14.30 -1.43 20.10
CA VAL A 179 14.18 0.02 20.32
C VAL A 179 14.32 0.28 21.81
N ALA A 180 15.38 0.97 22.20
CA ALA A 180 15.73 1.20 23.60
C ALA A 180 15.53 2.64 24.05
N THR A 181 15.21 3.57 23.13
CA THR A 181 15.10 5.00 23.45
C THR A 181 13.81 5.63 22.92
N LEU A 182 13.34 6.63 23.65
CA LEU A 182 12.28 7.55 23.28
C LEU A 182 12.83 8.66 22.38
N VAL A 183 11.94 9.37 21.67
CA VAL A 183 12.32 10.50 20.80
C VAL A 183 13.02 11.63 21.56
N ASP A 184 12.79 11.75 22.87
CA ASP A 184 13.48 12.73 23.73
C ASP A 184 14.81 12.23 24.33
N GLY A 185 15.30 11.07 23.88
CA GLY A 185 16.59 10.49 24.27
C GLY A 185 16.57 9.67 25.55
N ARG A 186 15.46 9.63 26.29
CA ARG A 186 15.35 8.79 27.50
C ARG A 186 15.24 7.32 27.13
N ALA A 187 15.66 6.44 28.05
CA ALA A 187 15.49 5.00 27.90
C ALA A 187 14.01 4.61 27.96
N VAL A 188 13.62 3.60 27.18
CA VAL A 188 12.29 3.01 27.25
C VAL A 188 12.20 2.15 28.50
N ALA A 189 11.19 2.41 29.34
CA ALA A 189 10.96 1.66 30.58
C ALA A 189 9.94 0.52 30.42
N GLU A 190 9.07 0.61 29.41
CA GLU A 190 7.99 -0.36 29.17
C GLU A 190 8.30 -1.34 28.02
N ASP A 191 7.51 -2.40 27.93
CA ASP A 191 7.58 -3.34 26.80
C ASP A 191 7.29 -2.63 25.46
N VAL A 192 8.18 -2.85 24.49
CA VAL A 192 7.99 -2.44 23.10
C VAL A 192 7.48 -3.62 22.28
N SER A 193 6.46 -3.38 21.47
CA SER A 193 6.01 -4.28 20.41
C SER A 193 6.21 -3.63 19.04
N TYR A 194 6.09 -4.43 18.00
CA TYR A 194 6.39 -4.02 16.63
C TYR A 194 5.24 -4.41 15.71
N GLN A 195 4.65 -3.41 15.07
CA GLN A 195 3.67 -3.62 14.02
C GLN A 195 4.38 -3.59 12.67
N VAL A 196 4.26 -4.68 11.92
CA VAL A 196 4.76 -4.75 10.55
C VAL A 196 3.70 -4.23 9.60
N LEU A 197 4.13 -3.44 8.63
CA LEU A 197 3.30 -2.98 7.53
C LEU A 197 3.89 -3.43 6.20
N ARG A 198 3.03 -3.80 5.25
CA ARG A 198 3.40 -4.29 3.92
C ARG A 198 2.70 -3.51 2.82
N SER A 199 3.39 -3.32 1.70
CA SER A 199 2.85 -2.77 0.46
C SER A 199 3.40 -3.57 -0.73
N GLU A 200 2.62 -3.64 -1.80
CA GLU A 200 3.04 -4.21 -3.10
C GLU A 200 3.55 -3.15 -4.07
N GLY A 201 3.14 -1.88 -3.93
CA GLY A 201 3.52 -0.76 -4.82
C GLY A 201 4.46 0.28 -4.20
N GLY A 202 5.04 0.02 -3.03
CA GLY A 202 5.79 0.99 -2.22
C GLY A 202 4.95 2.14 -1.64
N LYS A 203 3.62 2.06 -1.73
CA LYS A 203 2.64 3.06 -1.26
C LYS A 203 1.48 2.33 -0.58
N ASP A 204 0.68 3.04 0.21
CA ASP A 204 -0.55 2.51 0.82
C ASP A 204 -0.33 1.24 1.67
N PHE A 205 0.66 1.34 2.57
CA PHE A 205 1.05 0.27 3.48
C PHE A 205 -0.12 -0.21 4.35
N GLN A 206 -0.36 -1.52 4.35
CA GLN A 206 -1.37 -2.19 5.15
C GLN A 206 -0.73 -2.90 6.35
N LEU A 207 -1.48 -3.01 7.45
CA LEU A 207 -1.04 -3.76 8.62
C LEU A 207 -0.91 -5.25 8.28
N LEU A 208 0.20 -5.86 8.69
CA LEU A 208 0.50 -7.26 8.43
C LEU A 208 0.51 -8.05 9.74
N GLY A 209 -0.65 -8.60 10.10
CA GLY A 209 -0.82 -9.36 11.33
C GLY A 209 -0.81 -8.47 12.59
N GLU A 210 -0.84 -9.12 13.75
CA GLU A 210 -0.81 -8.46 15.06
C GLU A 210 0.62 -8.01 15.45
N PRO A 211 0.76 -7.01 16.33
CA PRO A 211 2.06 -6.58 16.83
C PRO A 211 2.85 -7.70 17.51
N VAL A 212 4.14 -7.82 17.20
CA VAL A 212 5.05 -8.82 17.79
C VAL A 212 5.96 -8.20 18.84
N LYS A 213 6.29 -8.94 19.91
CA LYS A 213 7.27 -8.48 20.92
C LYS A 213 8.72 -8.78 20.55
N GLN A 214 8.93 -9.74 19.65
CA GLN A 214 10.25 -10.13 19.18
C GLN A 214 10.74 -9.14 18.12
N THR A 215 12.06 -9.10 17.90
CA THR A 215 12.68 -8.26 16.88
C THR A 215 12.78 -8.95 15.52
N GLN A 216 11.83 -9.86 15.25
CA GLN A 216 11.75 -10.64 14.04
C GLN A 216 10.28 -10.84 13.65
N PHE A 217 10.00 -10.84 12.35
CA PHE A 217 8.71 -11.21 11.79
C PHE A 217 8.88 -12.02 10.51
N VAL A 218 8.06 -13.05 10.32
CA VAL A 218 8.08 -13.89 9.12
C VAL A 218 6.81 -13.67 8.33
N ASP A 219 6.94 -13.17 7.10
CA ASP A 219 5.86 -13.11 6.12
C ASP A 219 5.91 -14.35 5.21
N SER A 220 4.94 -15.24 5.40
CA SER A 220 4.75 -16.45 4.57
C SER A 220 3.59 -16.31 3.58
N ARG A 221 3.02 -15.11 3.41
CA ARG A 221 1.94 -14.83 2.45
C ARG A 221 2.48 -14.02 1.28
N VAL A 222 3.61 -14.48 0.76
CA VAL A 222 4.38 -13.83 -0.31
C VAL A 222 4.49 -14.78 -1.49
N ILE A 223 4.58 -14.22 -2.69
CA ILE A 223 4.71 -14.97 -3.93
C ILE A 223 6.15 -14.81 -4.44
N ASN A 224 6.80 -15.91 -4.82
CA ASN A 224 8.13 -15.88 -5.42
C ASN A 224 8.15 -14.97 -6.66
N GLY A 225 9.22 -14.18 -6.79
CA GLY A 225 9.39 -13.19 -7.86
C GLY A 225 8.62 -11.87 -7.66
N GLN A 226 7.60 -11.82 -6.79
CA GLN A 226 6.90 -10.57 -6.49
C GLN A 226 7.72 -9.72 -5.50
N LYS A 227 7.97 -8.46 -5.86
CA LYS A 227 8.62 -7.50 -4.95
C LYS A 227 7.62 -6.96 -3.94
N TYR A 228 8.01 -6.95 -2.67
CA TYR A 228 7.27 -6.38 -1.56
C TYR A 228 8.06 -5.27 -0.86
N PHE A 229 7.34 -4.37 -0.23
CA PHE A 229 7.85 -3.23 0.52
C PHE A 229 7.36 -3.35 1.96
N TYR A 230 8.25 -3.17 2.93
CA TYR A 230 7.94 -3.29 4.34
C TYR A 230 8.36 -2.06 5.13
N LYS A 231 7.61 -1.80 6.19
CA LYS A 231 7.98 -0.89 7.27
C LYS A 231 7.71 -1.57 8.60
N VAL A 232 8.46 -1.21 9.63
CA VAL A 232 8.24 -1.67 11.00
C VAL A 232 7.99 -0.47 11.88
N GLN A 233 6.86 -0.44 12.57
CA GLN A 233 6.52 0.60 13.52
C GLN A 233 6.68 0.08 14.94
N SER A 234 7.43 0.80 15.77
CA SER A 234 7.48 0.51 17.20
C SER A 234 6.19 0.97 17.89
N GLN A 235 5.77 0.25 18.91
CA GLN A 235 4.59 0.54 19.71
C GLN A 235 4.92 0.26 21.18
N ARG A 236 4.29 0.99 22.09
CA ARG A 236 4.35 0.67 23.53
C ARG A 236 2.99 0.78 24.17
N SER A 237 2.85 0.14 25.33
CA SER A 237 1.67 0.30 26.18
C SER A 237 1.93 1.38 27.23
N PHE A 238 1.04 2.37 27.32
CA PHE A 238 1.03 3.37 28.38
C PHE A 238 -0.35 3.41 29.02
N LYS A 239 -0.43 3.07 30.31
CA LYS A 239 -1.69 2.99 31.08
C LYS A 239 -2.78 2.16 30.36
N GLY A 240 -2.39 1.04 29.74
CA GLY A 240 -3.33 0.17 29.02
C GLY A 240 -3.70 0.65 27.61
N HIS A 241 -3.13 1.75 27.13
CA HIS A 241 -3.34 2.25 25.78
C HIS A 241 -2.11 2.08 24.90
N VAL A 242 -2.32 1.72 23.64
CA VAL A 242 -1.26 1.66 22.63
C VAL A 242 -0.84 3.07 22.25
N VAL A 243 0.46 3.30 22.30
CA VAL A 243 1.13 4.51 21.83
C VAL A 243 2.01 4.12 20.66
N ASN A 244 1.67 4.62 19.48
CA ASN A 244 2.45 4.39 18.27
C ASN A 244 3.73 5.22 18.32
N GLY A 245 4.86 4.56 18.07
CA GLY A 245 6.18 5.15 17.97
C GLY A 245 6.62 5.40 16.53
N GLY A 246 7.93 5.61 16.38
CA GLY A 246 8.58 5.82 15.11
C GLY A 246 8.42 4.63 14.16
N ILE A 247 8.39 4.95 12.87
CA ILE A 247 8.29 3.99 11.78
C ILE A 247 9.63 3.92 11.04
N SER A 248 10.09 2.72 10.72
CA SER A 248 11.33 2.52 9.98
C SER A 248 11.25 3.09 8.57
N ASP A 249 12.43 3.25 7.96
CA ASP A 249 12.53 3.40 6.51
C ASP A 249 11.91 2.20 5.77
N VAL A 250 11.57 2.42 4.50
CA VAL A 250 11.08 1.36 3.62
C VAL A 250 12.21 0.41 3.29
N ILE A 251 12.01 -0.88 3.57
CA ILE A 251 12.86 -1.96 3.06
C ILE A 251 12.11 -2.78 2.02
N THR A 252 12.83 -3.35 1.06
CA THR A 252 12.23 -4.18 0.01
C THR A 252 12.85 -5.56 -0.02
N ALA A 253 12.03 -6.56 -0.33
CA ALA A 253 12.50 -7.92 -0.63
C ALA A 253 11.61 -8.55 -1.69
N ALA A 254 12.19 -9.45 -2.47
CA ALA A 254 11.47 -10.31 -3.41
C ALA A 254 11.84 -11.76 -3.08
N PRO A 255 10.89 -12.60 -2.65
CA PRO A 255 11.17 -14.01 -2.42
C PRO A 255 11.63 -14.65 -3.73
N ILE A 256 12.52 -15.63 -3.64
CA ILE A 256 13.00 -16.37 -4.81
C ILE A 256 12.64 -17.83 -4.63
N ASP A 257 12.23 -18.44 -5.72
CA ASP A 257 12.00 -19.87 -5.75
C ASP A 257 13.32 -20.62 -5.64
N LYS A 258 13.38 -21.56 -4.68
CA LYS A 258 14.55 -22.40 -4.44
C LYS A 258 14.19 -23.89 -4.44
N THR A 259 12.93 -24.23 -4.71
CA THR A 259 12.46 -25.61 -4.71
C THR A 259 12.55 -26.15 -6.13
N PRO A 260 13.42 -27.13 -6.41
CA PRO A 260 13.44 -27.77 -7.72
C PRO A 260 12.17 -28.59 -7.96
N PRO A 261 11.77 -28.78 -9.22
CA PRO A 261 10.73 -29.74 -9.55
C PRO A 261 11.10 -31.16 -9.14
N LEU A 262 10.11 -32.05 -9.10
CA LEU A 262 10.37 -33.47 -8.91
C LEU A 262 11.12 -34.08 -10.11
N PRO A 263 12.02 -35.05 -9.87
CA PRO A 263 12.69 -35.78 -10.95
C PRO A 263 11.67 -36.47 -11.88
N PRO A 264 11.87 -36.43 -13.21
CA PRO A 264 11.00 -37.13 -14.15
C PRO A 264 10.89 -38.63 -13.87
N ALA A 265 9.65 -39.13 -13.88
CA ALA A 265 9.33 -40.55 -13.75
C ALA A 265 9.21 -41.22 -15.12
N GLY A 266 8.99 -42.53 -15.15
CA GLY A 266 8.69 -43.28 -16.38
C GLY A 266 9.81 -43.28 -17.43
N VAL A 267 11.04 -42.97 -17.05
CA VAL A 267 12.14 -42.83 -18.01
C VAL A 267 12.43 -44.15 -18.70
N THR A 268 12.27 -44.16 -20.02
CA THR A 268 12.52 -45.31 -20.89
C THR A 268 13.35 -44.88 -22.10
N ALA A 269 14.12 -45.81 -22.65
CA ALA A 269 14.91 -45.57 -23.86
C ALA A 269 14.67 -46.72 -24.84
N VAL A 270 14.58 -46.39 -26.13
CA VAL A 270 14.36 -47.36 -27.21
C VAL A 270 15.29 -47.03 -28.36
N GLU A 271 15.99 -48.05 -28.85
CA GLU A 271 16.82 -47.94 -30.04
C GLU A 271 15.98 -47.90 -31.32
N THR A 272 16.33 -47.00 -32.24
CA THR A 272 15.64 -46.83 -33.52
C THR A 272 16.64 -46.54 -34.64
N SER A 273 16.19 -46.56 -35.90
CA SER A 273 17.00 -46.16 -37.05
C SER A 273 17.49 -44.71 -37.04
N SER A 274 16.99 -43.88 -36.12
CA SER A 274 17.36 -42.47 -35.95
C SER A 274 18.26 -42.20 -34.73
N GLY A 275 18.70 -43.26 -34.05
CA GLY A 275 19.39 -43.19 -32.77
C GLY A 275 18.50 -43.64 -31.61
N ILE A 276 18.86 -43.26 -30.39
CA ILE A 276 18.15 -43.66 -29.17
C ILE A 276 17.09 -42.62 -28.82
N LYS A 277 15.83 -43.06 -28.74
CA LYS A 277 14.71 -42.24 -28.27
C LYS A 277 14.54 -42.43 -26.78
N VAL A 278 14.63 -41.34 -26.02
CA VAL A 278 14.41 -41.31 -24.57
C VAL A 278 13.06 -40.67 -24.30
N PHE A 279 12.20 -41.36 -23.55
CA PHE A 279 10.86 -40.90 -23.14
C PHE A 279 10.79 -40.80 -21.63
N TRP A 280 9.93 -39.93 -21.11
CA TRP A 280 9.64 -39.79 -19.69
C TRP A 280 8.19 -39.35 -19.49
N ASP A 281 7.67 -39.52 -18.27
CA ASP A 281 6.35 -39.01 -17.93
C ASP A 281 6.40 -37.49 -17.75
N ARG A 282 5.32 -36.81 -18.14
CA ARG A 282 5.19 -35.37 -17.90
C ARG A 282 5.18 -35.10 -16.39
N SER A 283 5.94 -34.11 -15.94
CA SER A 283 5.88 -33.63 -14.55
C SER A 283 4.50 -33.06 -14.21
N ASP A 284 4.00 -33.37 -13.02
CA ASP A 284 2.79 -32.78 -12.44
C ASP A 284 3.04 -31.37 -11.86
N ASP A 285 4.31 -30.96 -11.76
CA ASP A 285 4.65 -29.64 -11.25
C ASP A 285 4.28 -28.53 -12.24
N THR A 286 3.77 -27.43 -11.72
CA THR A 286 3.12 -26.38 -12.53
C THR A 286 4.12 -25.37 -13.11
N ASP A 287 5.32 -25.30 -12.54
CA ASP A 287 6.36 -24.34 -12.86
C ASP A 287 7.49 -24.92 -13.73
N VAL A 288 7.43 -26.21 -14.11
CA VAL A 288 8.42 -26.83 -15.00
C VAL A 288 8.54 -26.04 -16.31
N ALA A 289 9.74 -25.54 -16.57
CA ALA A 289 10.12 -24.88 -17.83
C ALA A 289 10.50 -25.91 -18.89
N GLY A 290 11.17 -26.99 -18.50
CA GLY A 290 11.62 -28.03 -19.41
C GLY A 290 12.35 -29.17 -18.74
N TYR A 291 13.01 -29.97 -19.57
CA TYR A 291 13.78 -31.14 -19.17
C TYR A 291 15.18 -31.10 -19.76
N ARG A 292 16.16 -31.56 -18.99
CA ARG A 292 17.54 -31.76 -19.45
C ARG A 292 17.83 -33.25 -19.54
N ILE A 293 18.39 -33.66 -20.67
CA ILE A 293 18.64 -35.07 -20.98
C ILE A 293 20.14 -35.32 -20.92
N TYR A 294 20.50 -36.33 -20.17
CA TYR A 294 21.88 -36.69 -19.89
C TYR A 294 22.21 -38.08 -20.43
N ARG A 295 23.44 -38.25 -20.90
CA ARG A 295 24.01 -39.56 -21.26
C ARG A 295 25.27 -39.82 -20.46
N ARG A 296 25.37 -41.01 -19.87
CA ARG A 296 26.59 -41.52 -19.26
C ARG A 296 27.04 -42.78 -20.01
N LEU A 297 28.29 -42.81 -20.43
CA LEU A 297 28.90 -44.02 -20.98
C LEU A 297 29.33 -44.95 -19.83
N ALA A 298 29.32 -46.26 -20.04
CA ALA A 298 29.67 -47.23 -19.00
C ALA A 298 31.10 -47.07 -18.44
N ASP A 299 32.02 -46.53 -19.23
CA ASP A 299 33.41 -46.23 -18.82
C ASP A 299 33.54 -44.87 -18.12
N LYS A 300 32.48 -44.05 -18.06
CA LYS A 300 32.46 -42.74 -17.40
C LYS A 300 31.61 -42.76 -16.13
N LYS A 301 32.07 -41.97 -15.15
CA LYS A 301 31.36 -41.77 -13.88
C LYS A 301 30.34 -40.63 -13.94
N VAL A 302 30.59 -39.62 -14.78
CA VAL A 302 29.78 -38.40 -14.84
C VAL A 302 28.95 -38.39 -16.12
N PRO A 303 27.63 -38.17 -16.05
CA PRO A 303 26.80 -37.97 -17.23
C PRO A 303 27.15 -36.66 -17.94
N THR A 304 26.99 -36.65 -19.27
CA THR A 304 27.12 -35.46 -20.11
C THR A 304 25.73 -34.96 -20.51
N LEU A 305 25.48 -33.66 -20.40
CA LEU A 305 24.26 -33.03 -20.91
C LEU A 305 24.23 -33.13 -22.43
N LEU A 306 23.18 -33.74 -22.98
CA LEU A 306 22.96 -33.84 -24.42
C LEU A 306 22.16 -32.67 -24.96
N GLY A 307 21.19 -32.20 -24.18
CA GLY A 307 20.31 -31.12 -24.60
C GLY A 307 19.19 -30.83 -23.63
N GLU A 308 18.44 -29.78 -23.95
CA GLU A 308 17.31 -29.27 -23.19
C GLU A 308 16.07 -29.22 -24.11
N VAL A 309 14.91 -29.60 -23.59
CA VAL A 309 13.63 -29.50 -24.30
C VAL A 309 12.60 -28.78 -23.44
N SER A 310 11.65 -28.09 -24.06
CA SER A 310 10.59 -27.40 -23.33
C SER A 310 9.65 -28.40 -22.65
N SER A 311 8.93 -27.95 -21.63
CA SER A 311 8.06 -28.80 -20.80
C SER A 311 6.89 -29.44 -21.55
N THR A 312 6.62 -29.02 -22.78
CA THR A 312 5.64 -29.63 -23.69
C THR A 312 6.14 -30.91 -24.36
N TYR A 313 7.46 -31.15 -24.37
CA TYR A 313 8.05 -32.36 -24.93
C TYR A 313 8.41 -33.34 -23.83
N THR A 314 8.10 -34.61 -24.07
CA THR A 314 8.45 -35.75 -23.20
C THR A 314 9.27 -36.80 -23.96
N LEU A 315 9.99 -36.34 -24.99
CA LEU A 315 10.81 -37.14 -25.89
C LEU A 315 12.08 -36.36 -26.28
N PHE A 316 13.21 -37.05 -26.26
CA PHE A 316 14.47 -36.60 -26.83
C PHE A 316 15.09 -37.69 -27.72
N VAL A 317 15.78 -37.30 -28.79
CA VAL A 317 16.48 -38.24 -29.69
C VAL A 317 17.98 -37.98 -29.62
N ASP A 318 18.73 -38.96 -29.13
CA ASP A 318 20.18 -38.98 -29.21
C ASP A 318 20.61 -39.67 -30.51
N ALA A 319 20.94 -38.87 -31.51
CA ALA A 319 21.36 -39.34 -32.83
C ALA A 319 22.86 -39.70 -32.92
N ASN A 320 23.65 -39.39 -31.88
CA ASN A 320 25.11 -39.49 -31.92
C ASN A 320 25.63 -40.43 -30.81
N VAL A 321 25.06 -41.64 -30.75
CA VAL A 321 25.44 -42.66 -29.76
C VAL A 321 26.73 -43.35 -30.20
N PRO A 322 27.76 -43.43 -29.35
CA PRO A 322 28.97 -44.17 -29.67
C PRO A 322 28.67 -45.67 -29.83
N GLU A 323 29.29 -46.30 -30.84
CA GLU A 323 29.18 -47.74 -31.07
C GLU A 323 29.90 -48.57 -29.98
N ASP A 324 29.43 -49.80 -29.76
CA ASP A 324 30.05 -50.82 -28.88
C ASP A 324 30.28 -50.44 -27.41
N ILE A 325 29.59 -49.41 -26.91
CA ILE A 325 29.63 -49.05 -25.49
C ILE A 325 28.23 -48.94 -24.90
N ARG A 326 28.02 -49.59 -23.76
CA ARG A 326 26.78 -49.48 -23.01
C ARG A 326 26.58 -48.03 -22.56
N VAL A 327 25.37 -47.51 -22.78
CA VAL A 327 25.00 -46.14 -22.41
C VAL A 327 23.83 -46.13 -21.43
N TYR A 328 23.83 -45.11 -20.58
CA TYR A 328 22.82 -44.85 -19.58
C TYR A 328 22.23 -43.47 -19.84
N TYR A 329 20.91 -43.36 -19.81
CA TYR A 329 20.21 -42.09 -19.94
C TYR A 329 19.51 -41.74 -18.63
N SER A 330 19.59 -40.47 -18.25
CA SER A 330 18.81 -39.87 -17.15
C SER A 330 18.25 -38.53 -17.60
N VAL A 331 17.16 -38.11 -16.95
CA VAL A 331 16.47 -36.86 -17.26
C VAL A 331 16.28 -36.10 -15.95
N THR A 332 16.48 -34.79 -15.97
CA THR A 332 16.07 -33.87 -14.89
C THR A 332 14.98 -32.95 -15.40
N ALA A 333 14.18 -32.41 -14.49
CA ALA A 333 13.28 -31.29 -14.76
C ALA A 333 13.90 -30.01 -14.21
N PHE A 334 13.64 -28.88 -14.87
CA PHE A 334 14.02 -27.57 -14.34
C PHE A 334 12.85 -26.59 -14.42
N ASP A 335 12.78 -25.68 -13.45
CA ASP A 335 11.70 -24.70 -13.30
C ASP A 335 11.94 -23.42 -14.12
N ARG A 336 11.07 -22.42 -13.92
CA ARG A 336 11.17 -21.09 -14.55
C ARG A 336 11.96 -20.07 -13.72
N SER A 337 12.55 -20.47 -12.59
CA SER A 337 13.28 -19.56 -11.71
C SER A 337 14.59 -19.10 -12.35
N LYS A 338 15.22 -18.08 -11.75
CA LYS A 338 16.46 -17.47 -12.27
C LYS A 338 17.47 -17.26 -11.13
N PRO A 339 18.54 -18.06 -11.04
CA PRO A 339 18.84 -19.24 -11.87
C PRO A 339 17.80 -20.35 -11.70
N ALA A 340 17.58 -21.18 -12.72
CA ALA A 340 16.60 -22.27 -12.67
C ALA A 340 17.00 -23.32 -11.64
N ASN A 341 16.04 -23.79 -10.85
CA ASN A 341 16.22 -24.94 -9.97
C ASN A 341 16.06 -26.21 -10.80
N GLU A 342 17.03 -27.11 -10.68
CA GLU A 342 17.05 -28.39 -11.41
C GLU A 342 16.87 -29.54 -10.43
N SER A 343 15.98 -30.48 -10.79
CA SER A 343 15.70 -31.66 -9.99
C SER A 343 16.93 -32.57 -9.87
N ASP A 344 16.87 -33.51 -8.93
CA ASP A 344 17.74 -34.68 -8.99
C ASP A 344 17.54 -35.44 -10.32
N GLN A 345 18.54 -36.24 -10.70
CA GLN A 345 18.44 -37.09 -11.89
C GLN A 345 17.39 -38.20 -11.67
N SER A 346 16.61 -38.47 -12.71
CA SER A 346 15.77 -39.67 -12.77
C SER A 346 16.60 -40.94 -12.57
N ARG A 347 15.92 -42.06 -12.29
CA ARG A 347 16.56 -43.37 -12.40
C ARG A 347 17.12 -43.57 -13.82
N GLU A 348 18.35 -44.04 -13.92
CA GLU A 348 18.97 -44.32 -15.20
C GLU A 348 18.26 -45.47 -15.94
N VAL A 349 18.08 -45.29 -17.24
CA VAL A 349 17.69 -46.37 -18.16
C VAL A 349 18.90 -46.80 -18.97
N THR A 350 19.08 -48.11 -19.16
CA THR A 350 20.22 -48.70 -19.85
C THR A 350 19.84 -49.11 -21.27
N ILE A 351 20.67 -48.76 -22.25
CA ILE A 351 20.69 -49.36 -23.59
C ILE A 351 21.98 -50.15 -23.74
N ARG A 352 21.87 -51.34 -24.34
CA ARG A 352 22.99 -52.28 -24.46
C ARG A 352 23.74 -52.11 -25.75
#